data_AF-A0AAV4FW74-F1
#
_entry.id   AF-A0AAV4FW74-F1
#
_cell.length_a   1.000
_cell.length_b   1.000
_cell.length_c   1.000
_cell.angle_alpha   90.00
_cell.angle_beta   90.00
_cell.angle_gamma   90.00
#
_symmetry.space_group_name_H-M   'P 1'
#
loop_
_entity.id
_entity.type
_entity.pdbx_description
1 polymer ?
#
loop_
_entity_poly.entity_id
_entity_poly.type
_entity_poly.pdbx_seq_one_letter_code
_entity_poly.pdbx_strand_id
1 'polypeptide(L)'
;MVYDSCPSLNYATYSYARRIINEKIKSSSSVKEKNKYADFLAKVYEKGRKYFPQKISYADSKINLSIVYYENKLKSNIELFEILDDAFKKDKANFDKSRGFLCYFYTAVDTYKEGKKTLQNVFGVYDNVMEKINEERDRIGKSNDKLLEKQQEGVLTGRDRKIMKFNEKTEENLDKVASSIDNKLGGLANCDKLLPLYKKNINAHKNDALWLRRAANRMEEKDCTADPIFITIVEYLHSIKSSAESAYYLGILNDRKRKYSEAIKYYNEAISLSSDATKKGKISLKVAAKLKKVGKNQKAYGYAKKALSFSPSLGEAYLLIASIYSNSANACGSNTFEKRAIYWKAASIAKKASLVKPSLKNKVRKTVLSYEKRAPSKQDIFESGMAGKTISFKCWIGGSVNVPKL
;
A
#
# COMPACT_ATOMS: atom_id res chain seq x y z
N MET A 1 -42.73 5.81 -12.86
CA MET A 1 -43.76 5.95 -11.81
C MET A 1 -43.14 5.84 -10.42
N VAL A 2 -42.69 4.68 -9.91
CA VAL A 2 -42.19 4.57 -8.50
C VAL A 2 -41.01 5.51 -8.16
N TYR A 3 -40.04 5.67 -9.06
CA TYR A 3 -38.86 6.55 -8.84
C TYR A 3 -39.22 8.04 -8.62
N ASP A 4 -40.33 8.51 -9.19
CA ASP A 4 -40.76 9.90 -9.09
C ASP A 4 -41.94 10.07 -8.13
N SER A 5 -42.91 9.15 -8.15
CA SER A 5 -44.13 9.21 -7.36
C SER A 5 -43.95 8.73 -5.92
N CYS A 6 -43.08 7.73 -5.68
CA CYS A 6 -42.88 7.13 -4.35
C CYS A 6 -41.38 6.94 -4.02
N PRO A 7 -40.57 8.02 -4.05
CA PRO A 7 -39.11 7.94 -4.01
C PRO A 7 -38.52 7.44 -2.68
N SER A 8 -39.30 7.43 -1.59
CA SER A 8 -38.90 6.91 -0.26
C SER A 8 -39.37 5.47 0.01
N LEU A 9 -40.16 4.87 -0.88
CA LEU A 9 -40.83 3.58 -0.62
C LEU A 9 -39.85 2.43 -0.38
N ASN A 10 -38.85 2.26 -1.26
CA ASN A 10 -37.87 1.19 -1.13
C ASN A 10 -36.54 1.54 -1.83
N TYR A 11 -35.42 1.27 -1.14
CA TYR A 11 -34.07 1.45 -1.70
C TYR A 11 -33.84 0.62 -2.96
N ALA A 12 -34.52 -0.52 -3.09
CA ALA A 12 -34.46 -1.38 -4.26
C ALA A 12 -34.76 -0.61 -5.56
N THR A 13 -35.64 0.40 -5.52
CA THR A 13 -35.93 1.27 -6.67
C THR A 13 -34.66 1.91 -7.24
N TYR A 14 -33.80 2.45 -6.39
CA TYR A 14 -32.53 3.06 -6.81
C TYR A 14 -31.49 2.01 -7.22
N SER A 15 -31.45 0.87 -6.54
CA SER A 15 -30.55 -0.24 -6.89
C SER A 15 -30.87 -0.78 -8.29
N TYR A 16 -32.14 -1.06 -8.58
CA TYR A 16 -32.58 -1.52 -9.90
C TYR A 16 -32.42 -0.45 -10.97
N ALA A 17 -32.76 0.81 -10.67
CA ALA A 17 -32.53 1.92 -11.60
C ALA A 17 -31.05 1.99 -12.01
N ARG A 18 -30.10 1.90 -11.06
CA ARG A 18 -28.67 1.88 -11.38
C ARG A 18 -28.30 0.74 -12.33
N ARG A 19 -28.81 -0.48 -12.11
CA ARG A 19 -28.51 -1.63 -12.98
C ARG A 19 -29.07 -1.42 -14.39
N ILE A 20 -30.34 -1.05 -14.49
CA ILE A 20 -31.03 -0.85 -15.78
C ILE A 20 -30.35 0.26 -16.57
N ILE A 21 -30.07 1.41 -15.94
CA ILE A 21 -29.50 2.56 -16.64
C ILE A 21 -28.05 2.27 -17.06
N ASN A 22 -27.26 1.58 -16.24
CA ASN A 22 -25.91 1.17 -16.64
C ASN A 22 -25.92 0.26 -17.88
N GLU A 23 -26.87 -0.68 -17.98
CA GLU A 23 -27.01 -1.49 -19.19
C GLU A 23 -27.45 -0.65 -20.39
N LYS A 24 -28.37 0.31 -20.21
CA LYS A 24 -28.74 1.26 -21.26
C LYS A 24 -27.57 2.11 -21.73
N ILE A 25 -26.67 2.56 -20.84
CA ILE A 25 -25.45 3.30 -21.19
C ILE A 25 -24.54 2.42 -22.06
N LYS A 26 -24.40 1.13 -21.74
CA LYS A 26 -23.56 0.18 -22.49
C LYS A 26 -24.15 -0.16 -23.86
N SER A 27 -25.47 -0.28 -23.96
CA SER A 27 -26.17 -0.66 -25.20
C SER A 27 -26.51 0.53 -26.11
N SER A 28 -26.30 1.78 -25.65
CA SER A 28 -26.55 2.98 -26.45
C SER A 28 -25.57 3.09 -27.62
N SER A 29 -26.09 3.29 -28.83
CA SER A 29 -25.30 3.45 -30.05
C SER A 29 -24.88 4.90 -30.31
N SER A 30 -25.58 5.88 -29.71
CA SER A 30 -25.28 7.31 -29.88
C SER A 30 -24.71 7.95 -28.61
N VAL A 31 -23.78 8.89 -28.79
CA VAL A 31 -23.21 9.70 -27.68
C VAL A 31 -24.31 10.48 -26.94
N LYS A 32 -25.30 11.00 -27.68
CA LYS A 32 -26.41 11.77 -27.11
C LYS A 32 -27.26 10.94 -26.15
N GLU A 33 -27.62 9.71 -26.52
CA GLU A 33 -28.37 8.82 -25.64
C GLU A 33 -27.55 8.37 -24.45
N LYS A 34 -26.28 8.03 -24.68
CA LYS A 34 -25.35 7.65 -23.61
C LYS A 34 -25.26 8.76 -22.55
N ASN A 35 -25.10 10.00 -22.98
CA ASN A 35 -25.05 11.17 -22.12
C ASN A 35 -26.36 11.38 -21.35
N LYS A 36 -27.51 11.25 -22.01
CA LYS A 36 -28.83 11.32 -21.36
C LYS A 36 -28.99 10.27 -20.24
N TYR A 37 -28.58 9.03 -20.49
CA TYR A 37 -28.65 7.98 -19.48
C TYR A 37 -27.63 8.17 -18.37
N ALA A 38 -26.43 8.65 -18.67
CA ALA A 38 -25.42 8.97 -17.66
C ALA A 38 -25.87 10.13 -16.75
N ASP A 39 -26.46 11.20 -17.29
CA ASP A 39 -27.06 12.27 -16.48
C ASP A 39 -28.18 11.74 -15.58
N PHE A 40 -29.03 10.87 -16.10
CA PHE A 40 -30.09 10.26 -15.30
C PHE A 40 -29.51 9.36 -14.21
N LEU A 41 -28.46 8.59 -14.50
CA LEU A 41 -27.79 7.75 -13.52
C LEU A 41 -27.17 8.58 -12.39
N ALA A 42 -26.55 9.72 -12.70
CA ALA A 42 -26.06 10.64 -11.67
C ALA A 42 -27.20 11.12 -10.75
N LYS A 43 -28.35 11.49 -11.30
CA LYS A 43 -29.56 11.85 -10.51
C LYS A 43 -30.07 10.69 -9.65
N VAL A 44 -29.94 9.45 -10.11
CA VAL A 44 -30.27 8.25 -9.31
C VAL A 44 -29.35 8.11 -8.10
N TYR A 45 -28.06 8.42 -8.22
CA TYR A 45 -27.15 8.44 -7.07
C TYR A 45 -27.48 9.54 -6.07
N GLU A 46 -27.86 10.73 -6.54
CA GLU A 46 -28.25 11.86 -5.70
C GLU A 46 -29.58 11.61 -4.98
N LYS A 47 -30.65 11.28 -5.71
CA LYS A 47 -31.96 10.97 -5.11
C LYS A 47 -31.84 9.78 -4.16
N GLY A 48 -31.10 8.73 -4.53
CA GLY A 48 -30.90 7.57 -3.68
C GLY A 48 -30.35 7.95 -2.31
N ARG A 49 -29.33 8.81 -2.27
CA ARG A 49 -28.78 9.34 -1.01
C ARG A 49 -29.78 10.22 -0.28
N LYS A 50 -30.50 11.10 -0.98
CA LYS A 50 -31.51 12.00 -0.39
C LYS A 50 -32.57 11.22 0.39
N TYR A 51 -33.10 10.14 -0.17
CA TYR A 51 -34.18 9.36 0.43
C TYR A 51 -33.70 8.20 1.31
N PHE A 52 -32.49 7.68 1.09
CA PHE A 52 -31.92 6.58 1.86
C PHE A 52 -30.53 6.90 2.41
N PRO A 53 -30.39 7.95 3.24
CA PRO A 53 -29.10 8.36 3.78
C PRO A 53 -28.45 7.30 4.68
N GLN A 54 -29.23 6.40 5.27
CA GLN A 54 -28.69 5.30 6.10
C GLN A 54 -28.05 4.17 5.29
N LYS A 55 -28.30 4.12 3.95
CA LYS A 55 -27.78 3.06 3.07
C LYS A 55 -26.71 3.53 2.11
N ILE A 56 -26.72 4.81 1.75
CA ILE A 56 -25.74 5.43 0.85
C ILE A 56 -25.10 6.57 1.61
N SER A 57 -23.79 6.52 1.82
CA SER A 57 -23.05 7.62 2.46
C SER A 57 -22.94 8.82 1.51
N TYR A 58 -22.51 9.97 2.04
CA TYR A 58 -22.29 11.15 1.22
C TYR A 58 -21.16 10.89 0.21
N ALA A 59 -20.05 10.33 0.69
CA ALA A 59 -18.91 9.96 -0.15
C ALA A 59 -19.31 8.95 -1.23
N ASP A 60 -20.07 7.90 -0.92
CA ASP A 60 -20.46 6.88 -1.90
C ASP A 60 -21.32 7.48 -3.02
N SER A 61 -22.28 8.34 -2.68
CA SER A 61 -23.09 9.05 -3.68
C SER A 61 -22.23 9.92 -4.59
N LYS A 62 -21.35 10.75 -4.02
CA LYS A 62 -20.49 11.68 -4.77
C LYS A 62 -19.42 10.97 -5.59
N ILE A 63 -18.83 9.89 -5.09
CA ILE A 63 -17.88 9.07 -5.86
C ILE A 63 -18.57 8.47 -7.07
N ASN A 64 -19.72 7.81 -6.88
CA ASN A 64 -20.39 7.10 -7.96
C ASN A 64 -20.89 8.05 -9.06
N LEU A 65 -21.49 9.18 -8.70
CA LEU A 65 -21.90 10.17 -9.71
C LEU A 65 -20.69 10.79 -10.43
N SER A 66 -19.59 11.06 -9.72
CA SER A 66 -18.38 11.64 -10.34
C SER A 66 -17.74 10.67 -11.33
N ILE A 67 -17.75 9.36 -11.03
CA ILE A 67 -17.30 8.32 -11.96
C ILE A 67 -18.16 8.34 -13.23
N VAL A 68 -19.49 8.39 -13.10
CA VAL A 68 -20.40 8.45 -14.25
C VAL A 68 -20.10 9.67 -15.12
N TYR A 69 -19.95 10.84 -14.50
CA TYR A 69 -19.64 12.07 -15.23
C TYR A 69 -18.25 12.04 -15.87
N TYR A 70 -17.25 11.49 -15.20
CA TYR A 70 -15.89 11.33 -15.73
C TYR A 70 -15.86 10.40 -16.94
N GLU A 71 -16.49 9.21 -16.86
CA GLU A 71 -16.50 8.22 -17.94
C GLU A 71 -17.24 8.69 -19.20
N ASN A 72 -18.20 9.60 -19.03
CA ASN A 72 -19.02 10.12 -20.12
C ASN A 72 -18.67 11.57 -20.51
N LYS A 73 -17.60 12.15 -19.93
CA LYS A 73 -17.12 13.52 -20.21
C LYS A 73 -18.22 14.58 -20.06
N LEU A 74 -19.07 14.44 -19.03
CA LEU A 74 -20.23 15.30 -18.81
C LEU A 74 -19.97 16.50 -17.90
N LYS A 75 -18.83 16.50 -17.20
CA LYS A 75 -18.37 17.62 -16.36
C LYS A 75 -16.90 17.87 -16.60
N SER A 76 -16.48 19.11 -16.37
CA SER A 76 -15.07 19.48 -16.43
C SER A 76 -14.27 18.82 -15.29
N ASN A 77 -12.95 18.67 -15.47
CA ASN A 77 -12.09 18.06 -14.46
C ASN A 77 -12.09 18.84 -13.13
N ILE A 78 -12.21 20.17 -13.19
CA ILE A 78 -12.28 21.01 -11.98
C ILE A 78 -13.57 20.79 -11.21
N GLU A 79 -14.73 20.69 -11.87
CA GLU A 79 -16.00 20.41 -11.19
C GLU A 79 -15.97 19.02 -10.52
N LEU A 80 -15.44 18.01 -11.22
CA LEU A 80 -15.31 16.66 -10.67
C LEU A 80 -14.34 16.63 -9.49
N PHE A 81 -13.22 17.34 -9.60
CA PHE A 81 -12.26 17.50 -8.52
C PHE A 81 -12.94 18.12 -7.28
N GLU A 82 -13.70 19.20 -7.44
CA GLU A 82 -14.36 19.90 -6.33
C GLU A 82 -15.42 19.03 -5.65
N ILE A 83 -16.22 18.28 -6.43
CA ILE A 83 -17.19 17.33 -5.88
C ILE A 83 -16.50 16.25 -5.05
N LEU A 84 -15.38 15.70 -5.54
CA LEU A 84 -14.63 14.64 -4.88
C LEU A 84 -13.85 15.15 -3.66
N ASP A 85 -13.30 16.36 -3.74
CA ASP A 85 -12.61 17.03 -2.63
C ASP A 85 -13.57 17.33 -1.48
N ASP A 86 -14.77 17.85 -1.79
CA ASP A 86 -15.84 18.08 -0.81
C ASP A 86 -16.31 16.75 -0.18
N ALA A 87 -16.51 15.71 -0.99
CA ALA A 87 -16.86 14.38 -0.52
C ALA A 87 -15.80 13.79 0.42
N PHE A 88 -14.52 13.91 0.07
CA PHE A 88 -13.42 13.44 0.88
C PHE A 88 -13.34 14.20 2.21
N LYS A 89 -13.51 15.53 2.21
CA LYS A 89 -13.46 16.35 3.42
C LYS A 89 -14.64 16.11 4.36
N LYS A 90 -15.87 16.03 3.82
CA LYS A 90 -17.09 15.86 4.62
C LYS A 90 -17.31 14.43 5.09
N ASP A 91 -16.82 13.44 4.35
CA ASP A 91 -17.13 12.03 4.60
C ASP A 91 -15.93 11.10 4.32
N LYS A 92 -14.75 11.48 4.83
CA LYS A 92 -13.50 10.71 4.67
C LYS A 92 -13.65 9.25 5.06
N ALA A 93 -14.39 8.97 6.14
CA ALA A 93 -14.57 7.62 6.65
C ALA A 93 -15.15 6.66 5.59
N ASN A 94 -16.14 7.14 4.82
CA ASN A 94 -16.78 6.36 3.77
C ASN A 94 -16.20 6.58 2.37
N PHE A 95 -15.11 7.36 2.23
CA PHE A 95 -14.34 7.46 0.99
C PHE A 95 -13.39 6.26 0.87
N ASP A 96 -13.95 5.07 0.67
CA ASP A 96 -13.23 3.78 0.76
C ASP A 96 -13.22 3.00 -0.58
N LYS A 97 -13.73 3.61 -1.66
CA LYS A 97 -13.86 2.97 -2.97
C LYS A 97 -12.60 3.18 -3.82
N SER A 98 -11.99 2.08 -4.26
CA SER A 98 -10.81 2.07 -5.13
C SER A 98 -10.95 2.99 -6.36
N ARG A 99 -12.12 2.98 -7.02
CA ARG A 99 -12.39 3.86 -8.16
C ARG A 99 -12.52 5.34 -7.78
N GLY A 100 -13.00 5.63 -6.57
CA GLY A 100 -13.07 6.99 -6.04
C GLY A 100 -11.70 7.59 -5.81
N PHE A 101 -10.76 6.81 -5.24
CA PHE A 101 -9.36 7.21 -5.09
C PHE A 101 -8.72 7.59 -6.44
N LEU A 102 -8.91 6.74 -7.46
CA LEU A 102 -8.40 7.02 -8.80
C LEU A 102 -9.01 8.28 -9.39
N CYS A 103 -10.34 8.40 -9.38
CA CYS A 103 -11.04 9.53 -9.97
C CYS A 103 -10.61 10.85 -9.32
N TYR A 104 -10.50 10.87 -7.98
CA TYR A 104 -10.10 12.07 -7.24
C TYR A 104 -8.66 12.48 -7.53
N PHE A 105 -7.73 11.53 -7.56
CA PHE A 105 -6.34 11.84 -7.88
C PHE A 105 -6.16 12.25 -9.36
N TYR A 106 -6.84 11.56 -10.28
CA TYR A 106 -6.69 11.84 -11.72
C TYR A 106 -7.25 13.21 -12.07
N THR A 107 -8.44 13.55 -11.57
CA THR A 107 -9.02 14.89 -11.76
C THR A 107 -8.14 15.99 -11.18
N ALA A 108 -7.47 15.76 -10.04
CA ALA A 108 -6.50 16.70 -9.50
C ALA A 108 -5.29 16.92 -10.44
N VAL A 109 -4.72 15.83 -10.98
CA VAL A 109 -3.58 15.90 -11.93
C VAL A 109 -4.00 16.59 -13.23
N ASP A 110 -5.16 16.25 -13.77
CA ASP A 110 -5.62 16.78 -15.05
C ASP A 110 -6.00 18.26 -14.93
N THR A 111 -6.61 18.66 -13.80
CA THR A 111 -6.87 20.07 -13.48
C THR A 111 -5.56 20.88 -13.31
N TYR A 112 -4.50 20.28 -12.77
CA TYR A 112 -3.17 20.89 -12.73
C TYR A 112 -2.58 21.08 -14.13
N LYS A 113 -2.70 20.07 -15.01
CA LYS A 113 -2.24 20.17 -16.41
C LYS A 113 -3.00 21.24 -17.21
N GLU A 114 -4.26 21.49 -16.84
CA GLU A 114 -5.08 22.59 -17.39
C GLU A 114 -4.70 23.97 -16.82
N GLY A 115 -3.72 24.07 -15.91
CA GLY A 115 -3.31 25.33 -15.29
C GLY A 115 -4.27 25.85 -14.20
N LYS A 116 -5.31 25.08 -13.84
CA LYS A 116 -6.35 25.49 -12.88
C LYS A 116 -6.02 25.18 -11.42
N LYS A 117 -5.01 24.34 -11.15
CA LYS A 117 -4.52 24.01 -9.81
C LYS A 117 -2.99 23.99 -9.79
N THR A 118 -2.42 24.08 -8.60
CA THR A 118 -0.97 24.04 -8.40
C THR A 118 -0.47 22.60 -8.22
N LEU A 119 0.84 22.38 -8.40
CA LEU A 119 1.48 21.10 -8.09
C LEU A 119 1.31 20.73 -6.60
N GLN A 120 1.29 21.73 -5.71
CA GLN A 120 1.01 21.53 -4.29
C GLN A 120 -0.40 20.95 -4.04
N ASN A 121 -1.40 21.31 -4.85
CA ASN A 121 -2.73 20.72 -4.73
C ASN A 121 -2.71 19.23 -5.12
N VAL A 122 -2.01 18.87 -6.22
CA VAL A 122 -1.85 17.47 -6.64
C VAL A 122 -1.19 16.65 -5.52
N PHE A 123 -0.15 17.20 -4.92
CA PHE A 123 0.55 16.60 -3.78
C PHE A 123 -0.35 16.41 -2.56
N GLY A 124 -1.15 17.42 -2.20
CA GLY A 124 -2.10 17.29 -1.09
C GLY A 124 -3.14 16.19 -1.32
N VAL A 125 -3.63 16.05 -2.55
CA VAL A 125 -4.59 14.99 -2.92
C VAL A 125 -3.92 13.61 -2.91
N TYR A 126 -2.71 13.50 -3.45
CA TYR A 126 -1.91 12.27 -3.36
C TYR A 126 -1.76 11.83 -1.90
N ASP A 127 -1.33 12.74 -1.02
CA ASP A 127 -1.12 12.41 0.40
C ASP A 127 -2.42 11.99 1.06
N ASN A 128 -3.52 12.71 0.82
CA ASN A 128 -4.85 12.39 1.35
C ASN A 128 -5.31 10.99 0.91
N VAL A 129 -5.19 10.69 -0.38
CA VAL A 129 -5.63 9.41 -0.94
C VAL A 129 -4.74 8.27 -0.45
N MET A 130 -3.41 8.45 -0.42
CA MET A 130 -2.49 7.43 0.05
C MET A 130 -2.61 7.18 1.56
N GLU A 131 -2.84 8.21 2.37
CA GLU A 131 -3.18 8.06 3.79
C GLU A 131 -4.46 7.22 3.95
N LYS A 132 -5.53 7.52 3.20
CA LYS A 132 -6.78 6.75 3.27
C LYS A 132 -6.65 5.31 2.76
N ILE A 133 -5.89 5.07 1.69
CA ILE A 133 -5.55 3.70 1.23
C ILE A 133 -4.81 2.93 2.33
N ASN A 134 -3.89 3.58 3.03
CA ASN A 134 -3.14 2.96 4.12
C ASN A 134 -4.01 2.67 5.36
N GLU A 135 -4.98 3.53 5.68
CA GLU A 135 -6.00 3.28 6.70
C GLU A 135 -6.83 2.02 6.39
N GLU A 136 -7.27 1.86 5.14
CA GLU A 136 -8.00 0.65 4.72
C GLU A 136 -7.11 -0.61 4.76
N ARG A 137 -5.84 -0.51 4.35
CA ARG A 137 -4.86 -1.60 4.48
C ARG A 137 -4.62 -1.97 5.95
N ASP A 138 -4.56 -1.00 6.86
CA ASP A 138 -4.40 -1.26 8.30
C ASP A 138 -5.61 -2.01 8.87
N ARG A 139 -6.82 -1.59 8.48
CA ARG A 139 -8.06 -2.28 8.86
C ARG A 139 -8.06 -3.73 8.38
N ILE A 140 -7.66 -3.97 7.14
CA ILE A 140 -7.58 -5.32 6.57
C ILE A 140 -6.50 -6.15 7.27
N GLY A 141 -5.30 -5.60 7.48
CA GLY A 141 -4.22 -6.29 8.19
C GLY A 141 -4.63 -6.73 9.59
N LYS A 142 -5.27 -5.84 10.36
CA LYS A 142 -5.84 -6.17 11.69
C LYS A 142 -6.90 -7.27 11.62
N SER A 143 -7.75 -7.26 10.59
CA SER A 143 -8.72 -8.32 10.36
C SER A 143 -8.02 -9.65 10.03
N ASN A 144 -6.98 -9.63 9.21
CA ASN A 144 -6.24 -10.82 8.79
C ASN A 144 -5.43 -11.41 9.94
N ASP A 145 -4.81 -10.59 10.79
CA ASP A 145 -4.09 -11.05 11.98
C ASP A 145 -5.02 -11.89 12.89
N LYS A 146 -6.24 -11.41 13.15
CA LYS A 146 -7.26 -12.16 13.92
C LYS A 146 -7.72 -13.45 13.23
N LEU A 147 -7.84 -13.43 11.90
CA LEU A 147 -8.25 -14.61 11.13
C LEU A 147 -7.15 -15.68 11.11
N LEU A 148 -5.89 -15.27 11.11
CA LEU A 148 -4.74 -16.17 11.20
C LEU A 148 -4.66 -16.85 12.56
N GLU A 149 -4.94 -16.12 13.65
CA GLU A 149 -5.02 -16.68 15.02
C GLU A 149 -6.08 -17.79 15.09
N LYS A 150 -7.32 -17.49 14.65
CA LYS A 150 -8.39 -18.50 14.55
C LYS A 150 -8.03 -19.70 13.67
N GLN A 151 -7.28 -19.47 12.60
CA GLN A 151 -6.83 -20.55 11.72
C GLN A 151 -5.81 -21.44 12.42
N GLN A 152 -4.90 -20.88 13.23
CA GLN A 152 -3.92 -21.63 14.01
C GLN A 152 -4.58 -22.45 15.13
N GLU A 153 -5.64 -21.93 15.73
CA GLU A 153 -6.47 -22.61 16.73
C GLU A 153 -7.42 -23.67 16.14
N GLY A 154 -7.57 -23.73 14.80
CA GLY A 154 -8.47 -24.67 14.13
C GLY A 154 -9.96 -24.29 14.20
N VAL A 155 -10.31 -23.07 14.61
CA VAL A 155 -11.70 -22.62 14.86
C VAL A 155 -12.31 -21.79 13.72
N LEU A 156 -11.74 -21.86 12.51
CA LEU A 156 -12.13 -21.02 11.38
C LEU A 156 -13.52 -21.36 10.80
N THR A 157 -14.44 -20.40 10.83
CA THR A 157 -15.83 -20.59 10.33
C THR A 157 -15.97 -20.35 8.82
N GLY A 158 -17.12 -20.75 8.25
CA GLY A 158 -17.48 -20.40 6.87
C GLY A 158 -17.61 -18.89 6.63
N ARG A 159 -18.02 -18.13 7.65
CA ARG A 159 -18.06 -16.65 7.61
C ARG A 159 -16.66 -16.06 7.58
N ASP A 160 -15.75 -16.56 8.41
CA ASP A 160 -14.35 -16.13 8.44
C ASP A 160 -13.68 -16.34 7.06
N ARG A 161 -13.90 -17.51 6.42
CA ARG A 161 -13.42 -17.78 5.05
C ARG A 161 -13.95 -16.79 4.01
N LYS A 162 -15.21 -16.32 4.13
CA LYS A 162 -15.76 -15.29 3.24
C LYS A 162 -15.10 -13.93 3.48
N ILE A 163 -14.82 -13.57 4.73
CA ILE A 163 -14.11 -12.33 5.09
C ILE A 163 -12.68 -12.35 4.52
N MET A 164 -11.96 -13.46 4.65
CA MET A 164 -10.61 -13.61 4.08
C MET A 164 -10.59 -13.35 2.57
N LYS A 165 -11.54 -13.95 1.81
CA LYS A 165 -11.66 -13.72 0.36
C LYS A 165 -12.03 -12.27 0.02
N PHE A 166 -12.88 -11.64 0.82
CA PHE A 166 -13.23 -10.24 0.64
C PHE A 166 -12.02 -9.32 0.88
N ASN A 167 -11.26 -9.57 1.95
CA ASN A 167 -10.04 -8.85 2.29
C ASN A 167 -9.00 -9.00 1.18
N GLU A 168 -8.73 -10.21 0.70
CA GLU A 168 -7.83 -10.49 -0.42
C GLU A 168 -8.17 -9.64 -1.64
N LYS A 169 -9.42 -9.68 -2.11
CA LYS A 169 -9.86 -8.90 -3.28
C LYS A 169 -9.74 -7.40 -3.05
N THR A 170 -10.01 -6.94 -1.84
CA THR A 170 -9.92 -5.52 -1.49
C THR A 170 -8.46 -5.06 -1.49
N GLU A 171 -7.54 -5.83 -0.91
CA GLU A 171 -6.10 -5.54 -0.95
C GLU A 171 -5.57 -5.48 -2.39
N GLU A 172 -5.92 -6.46 -3.22
CA GLU A 172 -5.49 -6.47 -4.63
C GLU A 172 -5.93 -5.19 -5.37
N ASN A 173 -7.15 -4.72 -5.10
CA ASN A 173 -7.65 -3.48 -5.69
C ASN A 173 -6.93 -2.26 -5.14
N LEU A 174 -6.66 -2.20 -3.83
CA LEU A 174 -5.90 -1.12 -3.21
C LEU A 174 -4.46 -1.05 -3.76
N ASP A 175 -3.82 -2.20 -3.97
CA ASP A 175 -2.46 -2.27 -4.53
C ASP A 175 -2.41 -1.81 -5.99
N LYS A 176 -3.39 -2.22 -6.81
CA LYS A 176 -3.53 -1.74 -8.20
C LYS A 176 -3.78 -0.24 -8.26
N VAL A 177 -4.64 0.28 -7.39
CA VAL A 177 -4.96 1.71 -7.33
C VAL A 177 -3.78 2.54 -6.86
N ALA A 178 -3.12 2.15 -5.77
CA ALA A 178 -1.92 2.82 -5.28
C ALA A 178 -0.85 2.87 -6.39
N SER A 179 -0.60 1.75 -7.07
CA SER A 179 0.36 1.70 -8.19
C SER A 179 -0.05 2.63 -9.34
N SER A 180 -1.34 2.71 -9.66
CA SER A 180 -1.83 3.60 -10.74
C SER A 180 -1.70 5.08 -10.37
N ILE A 181 -1.95 5.42 -9.10
CA ILE A 181 -1.74 6.75 -8.54
C ILE A 181 -0.25 7.10 -8.58
N ASP A 182 0.63 6.21 -8.13
CA ASP A 182 2.08 6.41 -8.15
C ASP A 182 2.60 6.63 -9.58
N ASN A 183 2.10 5.85 -10.54
CA ASN A 183 2.46 5.99 -11.95
C ASN A 183 1.97 7.32 -12.54
N LYS A 184 0.73 7.74 -12.23
CA LYS A 184 0.17 9.01 -12.69
C LYS A 184 0.87 10.22 -12.01
N LEU A 185 1.30 10.07 -10.75
CA LEU A 185 2.09 11.07 -10.04
C LEU A 185 3.49 11.18 -10.66
N GLY A 186 4.15 10.04 -10.90
CA GLY A 186 5.36 9.86 -11.70
C GLY A 186 6.28 11.09 -11.79
N GLY A 187 6.49 11.58 -13.02
CA GLY A 187 7.37 12.71 -13.33
C GLY A 187 7.00 14.05 -12.68
N LEU A 188 5.85 14.15 -12.01
CA LEU A 188 5.49 15.34 -11.22
C LEU A 188 6.15 15.34 -9.83
N ALA A 189 6.58 14.17 -9.34
CA ALA A 189 7.20 14.00 -8.03
C ALA A 189 8.59 13.36 -8.16
N ASN A 190 9.53 14.07 -8.80
CA ASN A 190 10.95 13.77 -8.80
C ASN A 190 11.73 14.85 -8.01
N CYS A 191 13.01 14.60 -7.70
CA CYS A 191 13.79 15.55 -6.91
C CYS A 191 13.89 16.94 -7.57
N ASP A 192 13.94 17.01 -8.90
CA ASP A 192 14.00 18.28 -9.65
C ASP A 192 12.76 19.15 -9.45
N LYS A 193 11.58 18.55 -9.23
CA LYS A 193 10.35 19.28 -8.90
C LYS A 193 10.18 19.51 -7.40
N LEU A 194 10.57 18.53 -6.58
CA LEU A 194 10.38 18.59 -5.13
C LEU A 194 11.31 19.60 -4.45
N LEU A 195 12.59 19.60 -4.81
CA LEU A 195 13.58 20.44 -4.12
C LEU A 195 13.29 21.94 -4.27
N PRO A 196 13.04 22.49 -5.48
CA PRO A 196 12.71 23.91 -5.61
C PRO A 196 11.39 24.26 -4.91
N LEU A 197 10.39 23.38 -4.98
CA LEU A 197 9.09 23.60 -4.34
C LEU A 197 9.23 23.68 -2.83
N TYR A 198 9.99 22.78 -2.20
CA TYR A 198 10.18 22.79 -0.76
C TYR A 198 11.08 23.93 -0.31
N LYS A 199 12.18 24.20 -1.02
CA LYS A 199 13.06 25.34 -0.71
C LYS A 199 12.31 26.68 -0.75
N LYS A 200 11.39 26.86 -1.72
CA LYS A 200 10.54 28.05 -1.81
C LYS A 200 9.56 28.19 -0.64
N ASN A 201 8.95 27.08 -0.21
CA ASN A 201 7.79 27.12 0.68
C ASN A 201 8.10 26.79 2.16
N ILE A 202 9.29 26.27 2.47
CA ILE A 202 9.64 25.78 3.82
C ILE A 202 9.45 26.83 4.91
N ASN A 203 9.80 28.09 4.64
CA ASN A 203 9.72 29.16 5.64
C ASN A 203 8.27 29.46 6.04
N ALA A 204 7.33 29.38 5.10
CA ALA A 204 5.90 29.56 5.36
C ALA A 204 5.30 28.38 6.14
N HIS A 205 5.89 27.19 6.03
CA HIS A 205 5.39 25.95 6.65
C HIS A 205 6.26 25.46 7.82
N LYS A 206 7.18 26.29 8.35
CA LYS A 206 8.11 25.90 9.41
C LYS A 206 7.43 25.42 10.72
N ASN A 207 6.17 25.79 10.93
CA ASN A 207 5.36 25.39 12.08
C ASN A 207 4.19 24.45 11.69
N ASP A 208 4.11 24.02 10.42
CA ASP A 208 3.06 23.13 9.92
C ASP A 208 3.55 21.68 9.94
N ALA A 209 3.32 21.00 11.07
CA ALA A 209 3.76 19.62 11.25
C ALA A 209 3.17 18.65 10.20
N LEU A 210 1.96 18.91 9.68
CA LEU A 210 1.35 18.07 8.65
C LEU A 210 2.10 18.23 7.33
N TRP A 211 2.37 19.47 6.92
CA TRP A 211 3.13 19.76 5.71
C TRP A 211 4.55 19.21 5.79
N LEU A 212 5.25 19.44 6.91
CA LEU A 212 6.63 18.97 7.11
C LEU A 212 6.70 17.43 7.07
N ARG A 213 5.77 16.73 7.72
CA ARG A 213 5.67 15.27 7.67
C ARG A 213 5.46 14.76 6.25
N ARG A 214 4.53 15.36 5.51
CA ARG A 214 4.20 14.97 4.12
C ARG A 214 5.37 15.28 3.18
N ALA A 215 6.04 16.41 3.36
CA ALA A 215 7.24 16.78 2.60
C ALA A 215 8.37 15.76 2.85
N ALA A 216 8.68 15.46 4.12
CA ALA A 216 9.67 14.46 4.50
C ALA A 216 9.35 13.07 3.92
N ASN A 217 8.09 12.63 4.02
CA ASN A 217 7.67 11.34 3.45
C ASN A 217 7.91 11.29 1.94
N ARG A 218 7.48 12.31 1.20
CA ARG A 218 7.66 12.34 -0.26
C ARG A 218 9.12 12.40 -0.66
N MET A 219 9.95 13.17 0.06
CA MET A 219 11.39 13.18 -0.17
C MET A 219 12.01 11.80 0.08
N GLU A 220 11.52 11.06 1.08
CA GLU A 220 11.95 9.69 1.38
C GLU A 220 11.56 8.71 0.28
N GLU A 221 10.29 8.72 -0.15
CA GLU A 221 9.77 7.85 -1.20
C GLU A 221 10.47 8.07 -2.55
N LYS A 222 10.94 9.29 -2.82
CA LYS A 222 11.65 9.66 -4.06
C LYS A 222 13.17 9.68 -3.93
N ASP A 223 13.71 9.22 -2.80
CA ASP A 223 15.15 9.19 -2.49
C ASP A 223 15.85 10.57 -2.59
N CYS A 224 15.08 11.66 -2.43
CA CYS A 224 15.57 13.05 -2.45
C CYS A 224 16.16 13.51 -1.12
N THR A 225 16.43 12.57 -0.22
CA THR A 225 16.79 12.80 1.17
C THR A 225 18.23 13.33 1.34
N ALA A 226 18.98 13.49 0.24
CA ALA A 226 20.41 13.88 0.25
C ALA A 226 20.59 15.40 0.28
N ASP A 227 19.59 16.14 -0.18
CA ASP A 227 19.62 17.59 -0.17
C ASP A 227 19.47 18.13 1.27
N PRO A 228 20.20 19.19 1.65
CA PRO A 228 20.10 19.80 2.98
C PRO A 228 18.68 20.19 3.41
N ILE A 229 17.78 20.48 2.47
CA ILE A 229 16.39 20.80 2.80
C ILE A 229 15.69 19.66 3.54
N PHE A 230 16.08 18.40 3.31
CA PHE A 230 15.54 17.26 4.05
C PHE A 230 15.92 17.33 5.54
N ILE A 231 17.14 17.78 5.85
CA ILE A 231 17.60 17.97 7.23
C ILE A 231 16.74 19.04 7.90
N THR A 232 16.60 20.20 7.27
CA THR A 232 15.80 21.33 7.78
C THR A 232 14.34 20.93 8.02
N ILE A 233 13.71 20.21 7.08
CA ILE A 233 12.33 19.73 7.24
C ILE A 233 12.20 18.83 8.47
N VAL A 234 13.13 17.89 8.65
CA VAL A 234 13.09 16.93 9.75
C VAL A 234 13.37 17.59 11.09
N GLU A 235 14.29 18.56 11.14
CA GLU A 235 14.58 19.36 12.34
C GLU A 235 13.36 20.16 12.78
N TYR A 236 12.71 20.90 11.87
CA TYR A 236 11.47 21.61 12.18
C TYR A 236 10.34 20.66 12.61
N LEU A 237 10.20 19.52 11.93
CA LEU A 237 9.17 18.55 12.30
C LEU A 237 9.40 18.03 13.72
N HIS A 238 10.64 17.66 14.04
CA HIS A 238 10.99 17.12 15.34
C HIS A 238 10.88 18.15 16.46
N SER A 239 11.24 19.42 16.20
CA SER A 239 11.11 20.51 17.18
C SER A 239 9.67 20.86 17.51
N ILE A 240 8.73 20.72 16.56
CA ILE A 240 7.30 20.95 16.83
C ILE A 240 6.75 19.82 17.69
N LYS A 241 7.02 18.57 17.28
CA LYS A 241 6.49 17.39 17.96
C LYS A 241 7.36 16.18 17.67
N SER A 242 8.02 15.66 18.70
CA SER A 242 8.58 14.31 18.64
C SER A 242 7.45 13.31 18.38
N SER A 243 7.60 12.56 17.29
CA SER A 243 6.68 11.54 16.80
C SER A 243 7.44 10.36 16.21
N ALA A 244 6.74 9.24 16.05
CA ALA A 244 7.29 8.05 15.39
C ALA A 244 7.90 8.36 14.02
N GLU A 245 7.23 9.19 13.21
CA GLU A 245 7.70 9.62 11.90
C GLU A 245 8.95 10.51 12.01
N SER A 246 8.94 11.51 12.91
CA SER A 246 10.11 12.38 13.10
C SER A 246 11.36 11.59 13.53
N ALA A 247 11.20 10.65 14.47
CA ALA A 247 12.28 9.78 14.93
C ALA A 247 12.75 8.86 13.79
N TYR A 248 11.83 8.32 12.99
CA TYR A 248 12.20 7.53 11.82
C TYR A 248 13.05 8.33 10.81
N TYR A 249 12.69 9.59 10.54
CA TYR A 249 13.47 10.44 9.65
C TYR A 249 14.83 10.84 10.25
N LEU A 250 14.92 11.09 11.55
CA LEU A 250 16.21 11.27 12.24
C LEU A 250 17.09 10.03 12.12
N GLY A 251 16.50 8.83 12.15
CA GLY A 251 17.21 7.59 11.87
C GLY A 251 17.83 7.58 10.46
N ILE A 252 17.07 7.99 9.45
CA ILE A 252 17.56 8.09 8.06
C ILE A 252 18.71 9.10 7.94
N LEU A 253 18.59 10.26 8.61
CA LEU A 253 19.64 11.28 8.61
C LEU A 253 20.95 10.74 9.22
N ASN A 254 20.87 10.01 10.32
CA ASN A 254 22.04 9.42 10.96
C ASN A 254 22.66 8.30 10.12
N ASP A 255 21.85 7.45 9.47
CA ASP A 255 22.35 6.43 8.54
C ASP A 255 23.17 7.04 7.40
N ARG A 256 22.70 8.17 6.86
CA ARG A 256 23.39 8.92 5.79
C ARG A 256 24.69 9.53 6.25
N LYS A 257 24.73 10.00 7.50
CA LYS A 257 25.95 10.44 8.17
C LYS A 257 26.86 9.28 8.61
N ARG A 258 26.54 8.02 8.24
CA ARG A 258 27.22 6.79 8.66
C ARG A 258 27.25 6.56 10.18
N LYS A 259 26.37 7.25 10.91
CA LYS A 259 26.16 7.13 12.37
C LYS A 259 25.15 6.01 12.65
N TYR A 260 25.55 4.78 12.34
CA TYR A 260 24.62 3.64 12.34
C TYR A 260 24.06 3.29 13.73
N SER A 261 24.85 3.52 14.79
CA SER A 261 24.41 3.24 16.16
C SER A 261 23.30 4.21 16.59
N GLU A 262 23.47 5.49 16.28
CA GLU A 262 22.50 6.56 16.51
C GLU A 262 21.25 6.35 15.66
N ALA A 263 21.40 5.98 14.40
CA ALA A 263 20.28 5.67 13.52
C ALA A 263 19.39 4.56 14.10
N ILE A 264 20.00 3.49 14.62
CA ILE A 264 19.28 2.38 15.27
C ILE A 264 18.52 2.85 16.51
N LYS A 265 19.08 3.77 17.32
CA LYS A 265 18.37 4.34 18.48
C LYS A 265 17.09 5.04 18.03
N TYR A 266 17.18 5.93 17.05
CA TYR A 266 16.03 6.64 16.50
C TYR A 266 15.00 5.74 15.81
N TYR A 267 15.45 4.68 15.12
CA TYR A 267 14.52 3.69 14.57
C TYR A 267 13.77 2.91 15.66
N ASN A 268 14.43 2.58 16.76
CA ASN A 268 13.76 1.92 17.89
C ASN A 268 12.80 2.87 18.60
N GLU A 269 13.18 4.13 18.75
CA GLU A 269 12.29 5.19 19.26
C GLU A 269 11.05 5.36 18.36
N ALA A 270 11.23 5.38 17.04
CA ALA A 270 10.12 5.42 16.10
C ALA A 270 9.13 4.26 16.29
N ILE A 271 9.66 3.05 16.52
CA ILE A 271 8.84 1.87 16.80
C ILE A 271 8.16 1.99 18.17
N SER A 272 8.82 2.52 19.20
CA SER A 272 8.20 2.67 20.53
C SER A 272 7.08 3.72 20.54
N LEU A 273 7.28 4.85 19.85
CA LEU A 273 6.30 5.95 19.75
C LEU A 273 5.09 5.64 18.86
N SER A 274 5.13 4.55 18.09
CA SER A 274 4.05 4.16 17.19
C SER A 274 2.82 3.64 17.95
N SER A 275 1.63 4.11 17.55
CA SER A 275 0.38 3.95 18.31
C SER A 275 -0.16 2.52 18.42
N ASP A 276 0.05 1.68 17.41
CA ASP A 276 -0.48 0.30 17.40
C ASP A 276 0.50 -0.72 16.79
N ALA A 277 0.21 -2.02 17.00
CA ALA A 277 1.04 -3.13 16.54
C ALA A 277 1.20 -3.14 15.00
N THR A 278 0.16 -2.82 14.25
CA THR A 278 0.23 -2.77 12.78
C THR A 278 1.23 -1.71 12.30
N LYS A 279 1.17 -0.50 12.85
CA LYS A 279 2.13 0.57 12.55
C LYS A 279 3.55 0.23 13.02
N LYS A 280 3.70 -0.37 14.21
CA LYS A 280 5.01 -0.89 14.70
C LYS A 280 5.61 -1.91 13.73
N GLY A 281 4.79 -2.81 13.21
CA GLY A 281 5.15 -3.79 12.20
C GLY A 281 5.64 -3.12 10.90
N LYS A 282 4.87 -2.16 10.38
CA LYS A 282 5.22 -1.40 9.17
C LYS A 282 6.53 -0.62 9.30
N ILE A 283 6.73 0.11 10.41
CA ILE A 283 7.99 0.83 10.67
C ILE A 283 9.16 -0.15 10.78
N SER A 284 8.99 -1.25 11.52
CA SER A 284 10.02 -2.29 11.63
C SER A 284 10.39 -2.87 10.26
N LEU A 285 9.40 -3.09 9.39
CA LEU A 285 9.63 -3.55 8.02
C LEU A 285 10.37 -2.51 7.16
N LYS A 286 10.02 -1.22 7.27
CA LYS A 286 10.72 -0.14 6.57
C LYS A 286 12.20 -0.08 7.00
N VAL A 287 12.48 -0.15 8.30
CA VAL A 287 13.84 -0.19 8.85
C VAL A 287 14.60 -1.43 8.34
N ALA A 288 13.96 -2.60 8.35
CA ALA A 288 14.56 -3.83 7.83
C ALA A 288 14.94 -3.69 6.34
N ALA A 289 14.07 -3.09 5.52
CA ALA A 289 14.33 -2.88 4.09
C ALA A 289 15.53 -1.95 3.86
N LYS A 290 15.66 -0.87 4.66
CA LYS A 290 16.81 0.04 4.60
C LYS A 290 18.11 -0.66 4.98
N LEU A 291 18.13 -1.36 6.11
CA LEU A 291 19.30 -2.11 6.57
C LEU A 291 19.76 -3.15 5.55
N LYS A 292 18.82 -3.81 4.87
CA LYS A 292 19.12 -4.71 3.76
C LYS A 292 19.75 -3.97 2.57
N LYS A 293 19.23 -2.79 2.18
CA LYS A 293 19.78 -1.98 1.07
C LYS A 293 21.25 -1.62 1.31
N VAL A 294 21.64 -1.39 2.56
CA VAL A 294 23.04 -1.09 2.96
C VAL A 294 23.85 -2.34 3.37
N GLY A 295 23.38 -3.55 3.05
CA GLY A 295 24.11 -4.80 3.27
C GLY A 295 24.14 -5.34 4.70
N LYS A 296 23.42 -4.71 5.65
CA LYS A 296 23.35 -5.14 7.06
C LYS A 296 22.29 -6.24 7.25
N ASN A 297 22.47 -7.37 6.56
CA ASN A 297 21.50 -8.47 6.44
C ASN A 297 21.05 -9.06 7.80
N GLN A 298 21.95 -9.29 8.75
CA GLN A 298 21.60 -9.84 10.07
C GLN A 298 20.68 -8.89 10.88
N LYS A 299 21.02 -7.59 10.92
CA LYS A 299 20.17 -6.59 11.57
C LYS A 299 18.83 -6.45 10.84
N ALA A 300 18.85 -6.43 9.50
CA ALA A 300 17.64 -6.40 8.69
C ALA A 300 16.71 -7.59 9.00
N TYR A 301 17.29 -8.78 9.15
CA TYR A 301 16.53 -9.98 9.55
C TYR A 301 15.87 -9.81 10.92
N GLY A 302 16.60 -9.30 11.91
CA GLY A 302 16.06 -9.03 13.25
C GLY A 302 14.86 -8.08 13.22
N TYR A 303 14.94 -6.99 12.46
CA TYR A 303 13.81 -6.06 12.30
C TYR A 303 12.65 -6.66 11.49
N ALA A 304 12.91 -7.48 10.48
CA ALA A 304 11.84 -8.17 9.76
C ALA A 304 11.11 -9.20 10.63
N LYS A 305 11.84 -9.89 11.52
CA LYS A 305 11.25 -10.77 12.54
C LYS A 305 10.44 -9.98 13.57
N LYS A 306 10.94 -8.82 14.02
CA LYS A 306 10.20 -7.88 14.87
C LYS A 306 8.93 -7.35 14.20
N ALA A 307 8.96 -7.13 12.88
CA ALA A 307 7.77 -6.76 12.13
C ALA A 307 6.69 -7.85 12.21
N LEU A 308 7.08 -9.11 12.00
CA LEU A 308 6.19 -10.27 12.09
C LEU A 308 5.67 -10.57 13.50
N SER A 309 6.42 -10.21 14.54
CA SER A 309 5.90 -10.34 15.92
C SER A 309 4.82 -9.32 16.24
N PHE A 310 4.78 -8.19 15.53
CA PHE A 310 3.71 -7.20 15.69
C PHE A 310 2.53 -7.44 14.73
N SER A 311 2.79 -7.93 13.52
CA SER A 311 1.74 -8.24 12.53
C SER A 311 2.12 -9.48 11.73
N PRO A 312 1.64 -10.66 12.13
CA PRO A 312 1.92 -11.93 11.44
C PRO A 312 1.41 -11.98 10.00
N SER A 313 0.38 -11.19 9.66
CA SER A 313 -0.18 -11.07 8.31
C SER A 313 0.64 -10.19 7.36
N LEU A 314 1.73 -9.58 7.83
CA LEU A 314 2.58 -8.69 7.03
C LEU A 314 3.41 -9.49 6.00
N GLY A 315 2.75 -9.92 4.91
CA GLY A 315 3.32 -10.77 3.86
C GLY A 315 4.63 -10.24 3.25
N GLU A 316 4.78 -8.92 3.14
CA GLU A 316 5.99 -8.27 2.67
C GLU A 316 7.22 -8.56 3.54
N ALA A 317 7.04 -8.78 4.84
CA ALA A 317 8.14 -9.13 5.74
C ALA A 317 8.70 -10.53 5.44
N TYR A 318 7.85 -11.50 5.08
CA TYR A 318 8.30 -12.81 4.63
C TYR A 318 9.09 -12.71 3.31
N LEU A 319 8.60 -11.93 2.34
CA LEU A 319 9.34 -11.68 1.09
C LEU A 319 10.69 -11.00 1.36
N LEU A 320 10.74 -10.07 2.31
CA LEU A 320 11.99 -9.42 2.71
C LEU A 320 12.97 -10.43 3.34
N ILE A 321 12.52 -11.26 4.28
CA ILE A 321 13.35 -12.31 4.90
C ILE A 321 13.87 -13.28 3.84
N ALA A 322 13.01 -13.74 2.91
CA ALA A 322 13.42 -14.61 1.82
C ALA A 322 14.53 -13.97 0.97
N SER A 323 14.41 -12.67 0.68
CA SER A 323 15.44 -11.93 -0.04
C SER A 323 16.72 -11.74 0.77
N ILE A 324 16.63 -11.56 2.10
CA ILE A 324 17.80 -11.49 2.99
C ILE A 324 18.56 -12.83 2.98
N TYR A 325 17.84 -13.97 3.06
CA TYR A 325 18.44 -15.30 2.98
C TYR A 325 19.14 -15.51 1.64
N SER A 326 18.46 -15.21 0.53
CA SER A 326 19.04 -15.25 -0.83
C SER A 326 20.32 -14.42 -0.94
N ASN A 327 20.32 -13.19 -0.41
CA ASN A 327 21.50 -12.32 -0.44
C ASN A 327 22.66 -12.80 0.45
N SER A 328 22.40 -13.77 1.33
CA SER A 328 23.37 -14.29 2.29
C SER A 328 23.81 -15.72 1.96
N ALA A 329 23.38 -16.26 0.82
CA ALA A 329 23.69 -17.62 0.37
C ALA A 329 25.20 -17.90 0.32
N ASN A 330 25.99 -16.97 -0.25
CA ASN A 330 27.45 -17.13 -0.34
C ASN A 330 28.16 -17.15 1.01
N ALA A 331 27.57 -16.52 2.03
CA ALA A 331 28.10 -16.46 3.39
C ALA A 331 27.60 -17.63 4.26
N CYS A 332 26.88 -18.60 3.68
CA CYS A 332 26.24 -19.67 4.42
C CYS A 332 26.35 -21.02 3.70
N GLY A 333 27.18 -21.92 4.22
CA GLY A 333 27.44 -23.24 3.63
C GLY A 333 28.94 -23.42 3.35
N SER A 334 29.41 -24.66 3.43
CA SER A 334 30.82 -25.01 3.29
C SER A 334 31.25 -25.23 1.84
N ASN A 335 30.33 -25.70 0.99
CA ASN A 335 30.55 -25.98 -0.42
C ASN A 335 29.46 -25.32 -1.30
N THR A 336 29.63 -25.40 -2.62
CA THR A 336 28.71 -24.80 -3.61
C THR A 336 27.29 -25.34 -3.48
N PHE A 337 27.12 -26.63 -3.20
CA PHE A 337 25.82 -27.26 -3.04
C PHE A 337 25.07 -26.70 -1.82
N GLU A 338 25.72 -26.66 -0.65
CA GLU A 338 25.14 -26.11 0.58
C GLU A 338 24.82 -24.61 0.44
N LYS A 339 25.72 -23.83 -0.17
CA LYS A 339 25.48 -22.40 -0.43
C LYS A 339 24.23 -22.20 -1.30
N ARG A 340 24.08 -22.98 -2.36
CA ARG A 340 22.89 -22.94 -3.22
C ARG A 340 21.64 -23.47 -2.52
N ALA A 341 21.76 -24.41 -1.58
CA ALA A 341 20.61 -24.96 -0.84
C ALA A 341 19.85 -23.88 -0.03
N ILE A 342 20.50 -22.75 0.31
CA ILE A 342 19.84 -21.58 0.93
C ILE A 342 18.69 -21.05 0.07
N TYR A 343 18.75 -21.19 -1.25
CA TYR A 343 17.65 -20.76 -2.12
C TYR A 343 16.37 -21.59 -1.91
N TRP A 344 16.45 -22.86 -1.52
CA TRP A 344 15.26 -23.62 -1.09
C TRP A 344 14.65 -23.05 0.18
N LYS A 345 15.49 -22.66 1.15
CA LYS A 345 15.04 -21.99 2.37
C LYS A 345 14.37 -20.64 2.07
N ALA A 346 14.97 -19.85 1.18
CA ALA A 346 14.41 -18.58 0.71
C ALA A 346 13.06 -18.79 0.01
N ALA A 347 12.95 -19.81 -0.87
CA ALA A 347 11.69 -20.17 -1.52
C ALA A 347 10.61 -20.57 -0.50
N SER A 348 10.95 -21.39 0.49
CA SER A 348 10.04 -21.81 1.56
C SER A 348 9.50 -20.62 2.36
N ILE A 349 10.38 -19.68 2.75
CA ILE A 349 9.95 -18.45 3.42
C ILE A 349 9.08 -17.58 2.51
N ALA A 350 9.43 -17.45 1.23
CA ALA A 350 8.63 -16.66 0.28
C ALA A 350 7.21 -17.25 0.13
N LYS A 351 7.05 -18.58 0.12
CA LYS A 351 5.74 -19.27 0.06
C LYS A 351 4.82 -18.86 1.22
N LYS A 352 5.37 -18.60 2.42
CA LYS A 352 4.58 -18.14 3.58
C LYS A 352 3.90 -16.79 3.35
N ALA A 353 4.49 -15.91 2.56
CA ALA A 353 3.91 -14.58 2.27
C ALA A 353 2.52 -14.68 1.64
N SER A 354 2.31 -15.60 0.68
CA SER A 354 1.00 -15.77 0.03
C SER A 354 -0.02 -16.52 0.89
N LEU A 355 0.43 -17.22 1.94
CA LEU A 355 -0.49 -17.87 2.89
C LEU A 355 -1.15 -16.84 3.80
N VAL A 356 -0.37 -15.85 4.24
CA VAL A 356 -0.86 -14.80 5.15
C VAL A 356 -1.40 -13.57 4.41
N LYS A 357 -0.96 -13.36 3.18
CA LYS A 357 -1.38 -12.26 2.31
C LYS A 357 -1.57 -12.75 0.85
N PRO A 358 -2.74 -13.33 0.55
CA PRO A 358 -3.01 -13.94 -0.76
C PRO A 358 -2.87 -12.99 -1.96
N SER A 359 -3.10 -11.69 -1.77
CA SER A 359 -2.86 -10.65 -2.79
C SER A 359 -1.43 -10.65 -3.34
N LEU A 360 -0.45 -11.19 -2.60
CA LEU A 360 0.94 -11.35 -3.05
C LEU A 360 1.20 -12.61 -3.90
N LYS A 361 0.21 -13.49 -4.13
CA LYS A 361 0.39 -14.81 -4.77
C LYS A 361 1.18 -14.77 -6.08
N ASN A 362 0.89 -13.80 -6.96
CA ASN A 362 1.61 -13.67 -8.23
C ASN A 362 3.07 -13.26 -8.04
N LYS A 363 3.34 -12.33 -7.11
CA LYS A 363 4.70 -11.89 -6.76
C LYS A 363 5.48 -13.02 -6.08
N VAL A 364 4.84 -13.76 -5.17
CA VAL A 364 5.41 -14.92 -4.49
C VAL A 364 5.76 -16.01 -5.48
N ARG A 365 4.86 -16.37 -6.41
CA ARG A 365 5.13 -17.38 -7.45
C ARG A 365 6.39 -17.04 -8.26
N LYS A 366 6.50 -15.80 -8.75
CA LYS A 366 7.68 -15.33 -9.49
C LYS A 366 8.96 -15.39 -8.64
N THR A 367 8.87 -14.98 -7.37
CA THR A 367 9.98 -15.00 -6.42
C THR A 367 10.46 -16.42 -6.14
N VAL A 368 9.54 -17.34 -5.88
CA VAL A 368 9.80 -18.76 -5.62
C VAL A 368 10.48 -19.41 -6.82
N LEU A 369 9.93 -19.24 -8.03
CA LEU A 369 10.54 -19.77 -9.26
C LEU A 369 11.96 -19.24 -9.46
N SER A 370 12.19 -17.96 -9.14
CA SER A 370 13.53 -17.35 -9.24
C SER A 370 14.52 -17.98 -8.26
N TYR A 371 14.11 -18.33 -7.04
CA TYR A 371 14.95 -19.03 -6.08
C TYR A 371 15.15 -20.50 -6.42
N GLU A 372 14.10 -21.21 -6.82
CA GLU A 372 14.18 -22.62 -7.23
C GLU A 372 15.14 -22.80 -8.41
N LYS A 373 15.20 -21.86 -9.36
CA LYS A 373 16.19 -21.86 -10.45
C LYS A 373 17.65 -21.69 -9.99
N ARG A 374 17.91 -21.05 -8.85
CA ARG A 374 19.27 -20.83 -8.30
C ARG A 374 19.69 -21.94 -7.33
N ALA A 375 18.73 -22.68 -6.80
CA ALA A 375 18.98 -23.81 -5.93
C ALA A 375 19.70 -24.96 -6.69
N PRO A 376 20.23 -25.98 -5.99
CA PRO A 376 20.80 -27.15 -6.64
C PRO A 376 19.80 -27.82 -7.59
N SER A 377 20.27 -28.16 -8.77
CA SER A 377 19.52 -28.89 -9.80
C SER A 377 19.43 -30.39 -9.45
N LYS A 378 18.65 -31.14 -10.22
CA LYS A 378 18.59 -32.61 -10.07
C LYS A 378 19.98 -33.25 -10.25
N GLN A 379 20.78 -32.76 -11.19
CA GLN A 379 22.15 -33.24 -11.39
C GLN A 379 23.03 -32.94 -10.18
N ASP A 380 22.99 -31.70 -9.66
CA ASP A 380 23.73 -31.33 -8.45
C ASP A 380 23.35 -32.22 -7.24
N ILE A 381 22.06 -32.60 -7.11
CA ILE A 381 21.58 -33.49 -6.04
C ILE A 381 22.10 -34.93 -6.22
N PHE A 382 22.16 -35.42 -7.46
CA PHE A 382 22.68 -36.75 -7.77
C PHE A 382 24.18 -36.83 -7.47
N GLU A 383 24.95 -35.90 -8.01
CA GLU A 383 26.40 -35.85 -7.83
C GLU A 383 26.81 -35.65 -6.36
N SER A 384 26.02 -34.91 -5.58
CA SER A 384 26.29 -34.72 -4.14
C SER A 384 25.87 -35.91 -3.27
N GLY A 385 25.12 -36.88 -3.80
CA GLY A 385 24.59 -38.00 -3.00
C GLY A 385 23.65 -37.54 -1.87
N MET A 386 23.02 -36.38 -2.01
CA MET A 386 22.24 -35.73 -0.94
C MET A 386 20.72 -35.92 -1.08
N ALA A 387 20.26 -36.67 -2.07
CA ALA A 387 18.83 -36.90 -2.31
C ALA A 387 18.09 -37.35 -1.05
N GLY A 388 17.02 -36.64 -0.68
CA GLY A 388 16.21 -36.94 0.50
C GLY A 388 16.86 -36.65 1.87
N LYS A 389 18.14 -36.26 1.90
CA LYS A 389 18.86 -35.92 3.15
C LYS A 389 18.50 -34.51 3.63
N THR A 390 18.86 -34.21 4.88
CA THR A 390 18.67 -32.88 5.48
C THR A 390 20.00 -32.14 5.52
N ILE A 391 20.00 -30.89 5.06
CA ILE A 391 21.14 -29.97 5.22
C ILE A 391 20.85 -29.06 6.41
N SER A 392 21.75 -29.04 7.39
CA SER A 392 21.70 -28.11 8.51
C SER A 392 22.69 -26.96 8.30
N PHE A 393 22.25 -25.72 8.46
CA PHE A 393 23.09 -24.54 8.22
C PHE A 393 23.69 -24.03 9.53
N LYS A 394 25.03 -24.05 9.62
CA LYS A 394 25.79 -23.55 10.78
C LYS A 394 26.01 -22.03 10.77
N CYS A 395 25.59 -21.34 9.72
CA CYS A 395 25.70 -19.88 9.65
C CYS A 395 24.57 -19.19 10.45
N TRP A 396 24.61 -17.85 10.52
CA TRP A 396 23.60 -17.06 11.24
C TRP A 396 22.14 -17.27 10.78
N ILE A 397 21.91 -17.73 9.53
CA ILE A 397 20.57 -18.07 9.02
C ILE A 397 19.97 -19.27 9.78
N GLY A 398 20.83 -20.16 10.32
CA GLY A 398 20.47 -21.35 11.10
C GLY A 398 19.53 -22.33 10.38
N GLY A 399 18.92 -23.23 11.15
CA GLY A 399 17.89 -24.17 10.69
C GLY A 399 18.35 -25.13 9.58
N SER A 400 17.39 -25.75 8.90
CA SER A 400 17.66 -26.78 7.91
C SER A 400 16.74 -26.73 6.69
N VAL A 401 17.12 -27.47 5.64
CA VAL A 401 16.29 -27.78 4.47
C VAL A 401 16.37 -29.27 4.16
N ASN A 402 15.26 -29.83 3.68
CA ASN A 402 15.22 -31.18 3.14
C ASN A 402 15.54 -31.12 1.65
N VAL A 403 16.50 -31.92 1.22
CA VAL A 403 16.87 -32.05 -0.19
C VAL A 403 15.78 -32.85 -0.91
N PRO A 404 15.30 -32.39 -2.08
CA PRO A 404 14.32 -33.14 -2.86
C PRO A 404 14.78 -34.58 -3.15
N LYS A 405 13.83 -35.52 -3.20
CA LYS A 405 14.06 -36.84 -3.79
C LYS A 405 14.13 -36.69 -5.32
N LEU A 406 14.94 -37.51 -5.98
CA LEU A 406 15.19 -37.43 -7.43
C LEU A 406 14.09 -38.03 -8.28
#